data_AF-A0A7W1QV72-F1
#
_entry.id   AF-A0A7W1QV72-F1
#
_cell.length_a   1.000
_cell.length_b   1.000
_cell.length_c   1.000
_cell.angle_alpha   90.00
_cell.angle_beta   90.00
_cell.angle_gamma   90.00
#
_symmetry.space_group_name_H-M   'P 1'
#
loop_
_entity.id
_entity.type
_entity.pdbx_description
1 polymer ?
#
loop_
_entity_poly.entity_id
_entity_poly.type
_entity_poly.pdbx_seq_one_letter_code
_entity_poly.pdbx_strand_id
1 'polypeptide(L)'
;MKFATLVFRTAAIAAALAVVGPAPALAQQKFITIGTGGVTGVYYAAGGAICRLVNKDRKAHGIRCSVESTGGSVFNINTIKAGELDMGVAQSDVHYNAVKGLSQFKDGAHGDMRAV
;
A
#
# COMPACT_ATOMS: atom_id res chain seq x y z
N MET A 1 44.89 -47.29 -0.94
CA MET A 1 43.57 -46.97 -0.36
C MET A 1 43.27 -45.46 -0.19
N LYS A 2 44.22 -44.53 -0.42
CA LYS A 2 43.98 -43.07 -0.27
C LYS A 2 43.45 -42.35 -1.52
N PHE A 3 43.58 -42.95 -2.71
CA PHE A 3 43.16 -42.33 -3.99
C PHE A 3 41.66 -42.46 -4.31
N ALA A 4 40.99 -43.51 -3.82
CA ALA A 4 39.55 -43.72 -4.06
C ALA A 4 38.66 -42.74 -3.27
N THR A 5 39.14 -42.23 -2.13
CA THR A 5 38.42 -41.29 -1.27
C THR A 5 38.38 -39.87 -1.86
N LEU A 6 39.30 -39.53 -2.77
CA LEU A 6 39.40 -38.19 -3.36
C LEU A 6 38.38 -37.98 -4.50
N VAL A 7 38.10 -39.04 -5.27
CA VAL A 7 37.15 -39.01 -6.40
C VAL A 7 35.69 -38.96 -5.92
N PHE A 8 35.39 -39.56 -4.77
CA PHE A 8 34.05 -39.47 -4.15
C PHE A 8 33.73 -38.08 -3.57
N ARG A 9 34.75 -37.29 -3.21
CA ARG A 9 34.56 -35.94 -2.64
C ARG A 9 34.30 -34.88 -3.70
N THR A 10 34.75 -35.07 -4.93
CA THR A 10 34.53 -34.12 -6.03
C THR A 10 33.16 -34.29 -6.70
N ALA A 11 32.60 -35.51 -6.72
CA ALA A 11 31.25 -35.75 -7.22
C ALA A 11 30.14 -35.15 -6.33
N ALA A 12 30.39 -34.99 -5.03
CA ALA A 12 29.42 -34.42 -4.08
C ALA A 12 29.27 -32.88 -4.20
N ILE A 13 30.25 -32.18 -4.79
CA ILE A 13 30.22 -30.72 -4.92
C ILE A 13 29.47 -30.29 -6.19
N ALA A 14 29.47 -31.12 -7.25
CA ALA A 14 28.74 -30.83 -8.48
C ALA A 14 27.21 -31.00 -8.33
N ALA A 15 26.76 -31.85 -7.40
CA ALA A 15 25.33 -32.08 -7.14
C ALA A 15 24.65 -30.96 -6.32
N ALA A 16 25.42 -30.12 -5.62
CA ALA A 16 24.88 -29.05 -4.79
C ALA A 16 24.50 -27.77 -5.58
N LEU A 17 24.91 -27.66 -6.85
CA LEU A 17 24.66 -26.48 -7.69
C LEU A 17 23.39 -26.58 -8.56
N ALA A 18 22.70 -27.73 -8.57
CA ALA A 18 21.58 -27.97 -9.49
C ALA A 18 20.19 -27.54 -8.97
N VAL A 19 20.08 -26.95 -7.76
CA VAL A 19 18.78 -26.61 -7.13
C VAL A 19 18.51 -25.10 -7.09
N VAL A 20 19.20 -24.30 -7.91
CA VAL A 20 18.83 -22.88 -8.11
C VAL A 20 17.81 -22.79 -9.25
N GLY A 21 16.62 -23.34 -9.04
CA GLY A 21 15.47 -23.03 -9.88
C GLY A 21 14.99 -21.59 -9.60
N PRO A 22 14.37 -20.91 -10.57
CA PRO A 22 13.79 -19.58 -10.32
C PRO A 22 12.82 -19.68 -9.14
N ALA A 23 13.10 -18.91 -8.08
CA ALA A 23 12.19 -18.80 -6.96
C ALA A 23 10.81 -18.37 -7.49
N PRO A 24 9.71 -18.95 -6.99
CA PRO A 24 8.38 -18.51 -7.41
C PRO A 24 8.25 -17.02 -7.12
N ALA A 25 7.99 -16.24 -8.16
CA ALA A 25 7.71 -14.82 -8.01
C ALA A 25 6.44 -14.67 -7.17
N LEU A 26 6.60 -14.36 -5.89
CA LEU A 26 5.49 -14.01 -5.03
C LEU A 26 4.88 -12.73 -5.59
N ALA A 27 3.64 -12.81 -6.08
CA ALA A 27 2.91 -11.64 -6.53
C ALA A 27 2.84 -10.64 -5.38
N GLN A 28 3.57 -9.53 -5.50
CA GLN A 28 3.68 -8.53 -4.46
C GLN A 28 2.31 -7.86 -4.28
N GLN A 29 1.63 -8.21 -3.20
CA GLN A 29 0.34 -7.62 -2.87
C GLN A 29 0.53 -6.12 -2.62
N LYS A 30 -0.19 -5.30 -3.38
CA LYS A 30 -0.25 -3.86 -3.12
C LYS A 30 -1.35 -3.58 -2.12
N PHE A 31 -1.02 -2.91 -1.03
CA PHE A 31 -1.99 -2.46 -0.04
C PHE A 31 -2.36 -1.01 -0.32
N ILE A 32 -3.64 -0.68 -0.20
CA ILE A 32 -4.14 0.70 -0.26
C ILE A 32 -5.02 0.92 0.96
N THR A 33 -4.76 2.01 1.68
CA THR A 33 -5.57 2.45 2.81
C THR A 33 -6.30 3.75 2.48
N ILE A 34 -7.61 3.76 2.70
CA ILE A 34 -8.45 4.95 2.55
C ILE A 34 -8.74 5.54 3.93
N GLY A 35 -8.24 6.74 4.20
CA GLY A 35 -8.65 7.53 5.37
C GLY A 35 -10.09 7.99 5.24
N THR A 36 -10.88 7.86 6.29
CA THR A 36 -12.32 8.15 6.24
C THR A 36 -12.72 9.22 7.25
N GLY A 37 -13.43 8.85 8.30
CA GLY A 37 -13.87 9.66 9.43
C GLY A 37 -14.28 8.71 10.55
N GLY A 38 -15.09 9.17 11.50
CA GLY A 38 -15.60 8.29 12.56
C GLY A 38 -16.38 7.09 12.02
N VAL A 39 -16.31 5.95 12.72
CA VAL A 39 -16.91 4.66 12.31
C VAL A 39 -18.43 4.70 12.08
N THR A 40 -19.13 5.67 12.67
CA THR A 40 -20.57 5.90 12.48
C THR A 40 -20.90 6.88 11.35
N GLY A 41 -19.88 7.47 10.72
CA GLY A 41 -20.01 8.51 9.70
C GLY A 41 -20.10 7.98 8.27
N VAL A 42 -20.55 8.86 7.37
CA VAL A 42 -20.76 8.53 5.96
C VAL A 42 -19.46 8.17 5.24
N TYR A 43 -18.33 8.79 5.62
CA TYR A 43 -17.03 8.51 5.00
C TYR A 43 -16.58 7.08 5.26
N TYR A 44 -16.82 6.58 6.47
CA TYR A 44 -16.46 5.21 6.84
C TYR A 44 -17.27 4.20 6.02
N ALA A 45 -18.59 4.42 5.91
CA ALA A 45 -19.46 3.59 5.07
C ALA A 45 -19.08 3.65 3.58
N ALA A 46 -18.83 4.85 3.04
CA ALA A 46 -18.45 5.04 1.65
C ALA A 46 -17.10 4.38 1.32
N GLY A 47 -16.07 4.62 2.13
CA GLY A 47 -14.77 3.97 1.98
C GLY A 47 -14.89 2.45 2.08
N GLY A 48 -15.71 1.95 3.00
CA GLY A 48 -15.95 0.51 3.16
C GLY A 48 -16.60 -0.11 1.92
N ALA A 49 -17.54 0.59 1.29
CA ALA A 49 -18.15 0.18 0.03
C ALA A 49 -17.13 0.16 -1.12
N ILE A 50 -16.29 1.21 -1.24
CA ILE A 50 -15.20 1.28 -2.23
C ILE A 50 -14.24 0.11 -2.04
N CYS A 51 -13.71 -0.09 -0.84
CA CYS A 51 -12.79 -1.19 -0.57
C CYS A 51 -13.41 -2.56 -0.80
N ARG A 52 -14.72 -2.74 -0.57
CA ARG A 52 -15.42 -3.99 -0.91
C ARG A 52 -15.37 -4.27 -2.41
N LEU A 53 -15.59 -3.26 -3.25
CA LEU A 53 -15.51 -3.40 -4.70
C LEU A 53 -14.08 -3.68 -5.16
N VAL A 54 -13.10 -2.91 -4.68
CA VAL A 54 -11.67 -3.14 -5.01
C VAL A 54 -11.23 -4.55 -4.58
N ASN A 55 -11.62 -5.00 -3.40
CA ASN A 55 -11.25 -6.34 -2.93
C ASN A 55 -11.93 -7.46 -3.72
N LYS A 56 -13.10 -7.22 -4.34
CA LYS A 56 -13.80 -8.21 -5.17
C LYS A 56 -12.96 -8.61 -6.38
N ASP A 57 -12.33 -7.64 -7.03
CA ASP A 57 -11.53 -7.84 -8.24
C ASP A 57 -10.02 -7.98 -7.96
N ARG A 58 -9.64 -8.13 -6.68
CA ARG A 58 -8.24 -8.27 -6.22
C ARG A 58 -7.43 -9.30 -6.99
N LYS A 59 -8.04 -10.39 -7.48
CA LYS A 59 -7.31 -11.40 -8.27
C LYS A 59 -6.83 -10.86 -9.62
N ALA A 60 -7.49 -9.86 -10.19
CA ALA A 60 -7.15 -9.25 -11.48
C ALA A 60 -6.04 -8.19 -11.35
N HIS A 61 -6.05 -7.38 -10.28
CA HIS A 61 -5.13 -6.24 -10.13
C HIS A 61 -4.16 -6.35 -8.93
N GLY A 62 -4.30 -7.35 -8.06
CA GLY A 62 -3.39 -7.60 -6.93
C GLY A 62 -3.48 -6.61 -5.76
N ILE A 63 -4.49 -5.73 -5.73
CA ILE A 63 -4.64 -4.69 -4.70
C ILE A 63 -5.54 -5.19 -3.58
N ARG A 64 -5.11 -5.00 -2.34
CA ARG A 64 -5.90 -5.18 -1.14
C ARG A 64 -6.22 -3.81 -0.53
N CYS A 65 -7.50 -3.51 -0.34
CA CYS A 65 -7.99 -2.25 0.19
C CYS A 65 -8.48 -2.40 1.62
N SER A 66 -8.15 -1.44 2.48
CA SER A 66 -8.71 -1.25 3.82
C SER A 66 -9.10 0.22 4.04
N VAL A 67 -10.01 0.44 4.99
CA VAL A 67 -10.35 1.79 5.47
C VAL A 67 -9.73 2.02 6.83
N GLU A 68 -9.38 3.27 7.11
CA GLU A 68 -8.95 3.73 8.42
C GLU A 68 -9.97 4.73 8.98
N SER A 69 -10.31 4.59 10.26
CA SER A 69 -11.17 5.54 10.98
C SER A 69 -10.31 6.72 11.42
N THR A 70 -10.70 7.93 11.05
CA THR A 70 -9.86 9.12 11.27
C THR A 70 -10.63 10.29 11.86
N GLY A 71 -9.91 11.40 12.13
CA GLY A 71 -10.49 12.68 12.49
C GLY A 71 -11.15 13.45 11.32
N GLY A 72 -11.20 12.89 10.10
CA GLY A 72 -11.83 13.51 8.92
C GLY A 72 -10.83 14.23 8.00
N SER A 73 -11.35 15.14 7.16
CA SER A 73 -10.67 15.69 5.98
C SER A 73 -9.26 16.24 6.23
N VAL A 74 -9.07 17.09 7.26
CA VAL A 74 -7.76 17.70 7.56
C VAL A 74 -6.73 16.65 7.96
N PHE A 75 -7.14 15.70 8.80
CA PHE A 75 -6.30 14.58 9.20
C PHE A 75 -5.91 13.76 7.96
N ASN A 76 -6.89 13.32 7.16
CA ASN A 76 -6.65 12.51 5.98
C ASN A 76 -5.64 13.16 5.03
N ILE A 77 -5.80 14.45 4.73
CA ILE A 77 -4.92 15.20 3.85
C ILE A 77 -3.48 15.24 4.37
N ASN A 78 -3.28 15.56 5.66
CA ASN A 78 -1.94 15.64 6.25
C ASN A 78 -1.27 14.26 6.33
N THR A 79 -2.02 13.21 6.63
CA THR A 79 -1.51 11.85 6.70
C THR A 79 -1.19 11.29 5.30
N ILE A 80 -1.92 11.69 4.27
CA ILE A 80 -1.53 11.43 2.87
C ILE A 80 -0.23 12.15 2.53
N LYS A 81 -0.09 13.43 2.92
CA LYS A 81 1.17 14.17 2.69
C LYS A 81 2.36 13.53 3.40
N ALA A 82 2.14 12.96 4.58
CA ALA A 82 3.15 12.21 5.33
C ALA A 82 3.49 10.84 4.72
N GLY A 83 2.72 10.36 3.74
CA GLY A 83 2.92 9.05 3.10
C GLY A 83 2.39 7.87 3.92
N GLU A 84 1.56 8.12 4.93
CA GLU A 84 1.00 7.10 5.82
C GLU A 84 -0.37 6.58 5.32
N LEU A 85 -1.12 7.42 4.60
CA LEU A 85 -2.34 7.03 3.90
C LEU A 85 -2.14 7.14 2.38
N ASP A 86 -2.64 6.15 1.64
CA ASP A 86 -2.60 6.16 0.18
C ASP A 86 -3.68 7.07 -0.43
N MET A 87 -4.86 7.10 0.21
CA MET A 87 -6.03 7.85 -0.23
C MET A 87 -6.84 8.34 0.98
N GLY A 88 -7.76 9.27 0.76
CA GLY A 88 -8.67 9.69 1.80
C GLY A 88 -9.90 10.41 1.27
N VAL A 89 -10.99 10.36 2.04
CA VAL A 89 -12.18 11.16 1.78
C VAL A 89 -11.98 12.54 2.38
N ALA A 90 -12.24 13.58 1.60
CA ALA A 90 -12.16 14.96 2.05
C ALA A 90 -13.30 15.78 1.47
N GLN A 91 -13.75 16.77 2.22
CA GLN A 91 -14.63 17.81 1.69
C GLN A 91 -13.85 18.70 0.71
N SER A 92 -14.55 19.17 -0.33
CA SER A 92 -13.96 19.95 -1.44
C SER A 92 -13.34 21.27 -1.00
N ASP A 93 -13.93 21.92 0.00
CA ASP A 93 -13.42 23.15 0.62
C ASP A 93 -12.11 22.92 1.38
N VAL A 94 -12.03 21.81 2.13
CA VAL A 94 -10.80 21.42 2.84
C VAL A 94 -9.70 21.04 1.85
N HIS A 95 -10.02 20.28 0.80
CA HIS A 95 -9.06 19.96 -0.27
C HIS A 95 -8.60 21.21 -1.01
N TYR A 96 -9.49 22.15 -1.31
CA TYR A 96 -9.14 23.45 -1.90
C TYR A 96 -8.18 24.23 -0.99
N ASN A 97 -8.48 24.31 0.30
CA ASN A 97 -7.62 24.98 1.27
C ASN A 97 -6.23 24.31 1.33
N ALA A 98 -6.16 22.98 1.28
CA ALA A 98 -4.90 22.24 1.26
C ALA A 98 -4.05 22.58 0.03
N VAL A 99 -4.62 22.48 -1.16
CA VAL A 99 -3.92 22.76 -2.43
C VAL A 99 -3.44 24.22 -2.51
N LYS A 100 -4.17 25.15 -1.90
CA LYS A 100 -3.86 26.59 -1.91
C LYS A 100 -3.06 27.08 -0.69
N GLY A 101 -2.81 26.24 0.31
CA GLY A 101 -2.14 26.64 1.54
C GLY A 101 -2.96 27.65 2.37
N LEU A 102 -4.28 27.45 2.47
CA LEU A 102 -5.21 28.31 3.19
C LEU A 102 -5.67 27.67 4.50
N SER A 103 -6.25 28.48 5.39
CA SER A 103 -6.92 28.01 6.62
C SER A 103 -6.03 27.10 7.48
N GLN A 104 -6.30 25.80 7.52
CA GLN A 104 -5.55 24.79 8.30
C GLN A 104 -4.18 24.46 7.70
N PHE A 105 -3.89 24.92 6.48
CA PHE A 105 -2.70 24.56 5.70
C PHE A 105 -1.79 25.77 5.42
N LYS A 106 -1.84 26.81 6.28
CA LYS A 106 -1.04 28.03 6.12
C LYS A 106 0.48 27.79 6.18
N ASP A 107 0.88 26.72 6.86
CA ASP A 107 2.30 26.36 7.03
C ASP A 107 2.87 25.58 5.83
N GLY A 108 2.02 25.21 4.85
CA GLY A 108 2.47 24.53 3.64
C GLY A 108 1.32 24.09 2.74
N ALA A 109 1.35 24.54 1.48
CA ALA A 109 0.39 24.10 0.47
C ALA A 109 0.71 22.69 -0.05
N HIS A 110 -0.32 21.88 -0.24
CA HIS A 110 -0.25 20.54 -0.83
C HIS A 110 -0.61 20.59 -2.32
N GLY A 111 0.16 21.35 -3.10
CA GLY A 111 -0.17 21.69 -4.49
C GLY A 111 -0.18 20.51 -5.49
N ASP A 112 0.44 19.40 -5.11
CA ASP A 112 0.50 18.14 -5.87
C ASP A 112 -0.67 17.19 -5.58
N MET A 113 -1.52 17.51 -4.60
CA MET A 113 -2.66 16.69 -4.21
C MET A 113 -3.73 16.65 -5.30
N ARG A 114 -4.29 15.45 -5.55
CA ARG A 114 -5.27 15.19 -6.61
C ARG A 114 -6.57 14.64 -6.01
N ALA A 115 -7.69 15.08 -6.56
CA ALA A 115 -9.00 14.47 -6.35
C ALA A 115 -9.41 13.65 -7.57
N VAL A 116 -10.23 12.61 -7.36
CA VAL A 116 -10.74 11.68 -8.38
C VAL A 116 -12.25 11.60 -8.34
#